data_AF-A0A485CCI3-F1
#
_entry.id   AF-A0A485CCI3-F1
#
_cell.length_a   1.000
_cell.length_b   1.000
_cell.length_c   1.000
_cell.angle_alpha   90.00
_cell.angle_beta   90.00
_cell.angle_gamma   90.00
#
_symmetry.space_group_name_H-M   'P 1'
#
loop_
_entity.id
_entity.type
_entity.pdbx_description
1 polymer ?
#
loop_
_entity_poly.entity_id
_entity_poly.type
_entity_poly.pdbx_seq_one_letter_code
_entity_poly.pdbx_strand_id
1 'polypeptide(L)'
;MAEVENTLERLATREDGPFVVRLPREPGKRESRYMHLFSGEVDLQSLAAVQPESALIDDDLRSRVEALEGEVAELKQRLESLLAHLGE
;
A
#
# COMPACT_ATOMS: atom_id res chain seq x y z
N MET A 1 4.67 18.59 19.88
CA MET A 1 4.75 18.45 18.41
C MET A 1 6.19 18.29 17.93
N ALA A 2 7.15 19.12 18.37
CA ALA A 2 8.54 19.05 17.91
C ALA A 2 9.21 17.66 18.01
N GLU A 3 8.96 16.91 19.09
CA GLU A 3 9.52 15.55 19.25
C GLU A 3 8.99 14.55 18.22
N VAL A 4 7.70 14.63 17.88
CA VAL A 4 7.07 13.79 16.85
C VAL A 4 7.67 14.11 15.49
N GLU A 5 7.83 15.40 15.19
CA GLU A 5 8.36 15.85 13.91
C GLU A 5 9.83 15.44 13.74
N ASN A 6 10.65 15.56 14.79
CA ASN A 6 12.02 15.07 14.80
C ASN A 6 12.08 13.55 14.60
N THR A 7 11.19 12.80 15.26
CA THR A 7 11.12 11.34 15.09
C THR A 7 10.77 10.95 13.66
N LEU A 8 9.80 11.64 13.04
CA LEU A 8 9.41 11.41 11.65
C LEU A 8 10.53 11.78 10.66
N GLU A 9 11.27 12.86 10.91
CA GLU A 9 12.45 13.22 10.11
C GLU A 9 13.55 12.16 10.21
N ARG A 10 13.82 11.63 11.42
CA ARG A 10 14.76 10.52 11.60
C ARG A 10 14.33 9.24 10.89
N LEU A 11 13.04 8.94 10.87
CA LEU A 11 12.49 7.79 10.14
C LEU A 11 12.53 7.98 8.62
N ALA A 12 12.45 9.22 8.14
CA ALA A 12 12.54 9.55 6.72
C ALA A 12 13.98 9.57 6.19
N THR A 13 14.99 9.75 7.06
CA THR A 13 16.40 9.94 6.67
C THR A 13 17.34 8.82 7.14
N ARG A 14 16.78 7.70 7.61
CA ARG A 14 17.56 6.57 8.14
C ARG A 14 18.40 5.90 7.05
N GLU A 15 19.63 5.51 7.39
CA GLU A 15 20.61 4.97 6.44
C GLU A 15 20.23 3.59 5.87
N ASP A 16 19.49 2.79 6.64
CA ASP A 16 18.98 1.48 6.24
C ASP A 16 17.63 1.56 5.49
N GLY A 17 17.27 2.77 5.04
CA GLY A 17 16.13 3.04 4.17
C GLY A 17 15.07 3.91 4.85
N PRO A 18 14.40 4.79 4.08
CA PRO A 18 13.30 5.59 4.61
C PRO A 18 12.12 4.70 4.98
N PHE A 19 11.54 4.94 6.16
CA PHE A 19 10.35 4.22 6.62
C PHE A 19 9.08 5.03 6.46
N VAL A 20 9.21 6.35 6.37
CA VAL A 20 8.12 7.28 6.12
C VAL A 20 8.53 8.29 5.07
N VAL A 21 7.55 8.80 4.35
CA VAL A 21 7.71 9.92 3.41
C VAL A 21 6.79 11.07 3.83
N ARG A 22 7.30 12.30 3.73
CA ARG A 22 6.50 13.51 3.96
C ARG A 22 5.71 13.82 2.70
N LEU A 23 4.39 13.91 2.83
CA LEU A 23 3.49 14.24 1.73
C LEU A 23 3.43 15.76 1.49
N PRO A 24 3.07 16.20 0.27
CA PRO A 24 2.77 17.60 0.00
C PRO A 24 1.72 18.16 0.97
N ARG A 25 1.88 19.42 1.37
CA ARG A 25 0.92 20.08 2.27
C ARG A 25 -0.39 20.33 1.54
N GLU A 26 -1.48 19.94 2.18
CA GLU A 26 -2.83 20.25 1.70
C GLU A 26 -3.16 21.75 1.86
N PRO A 27 -3.97 22.33 0.95
CA PRO A 27 -4.48 23.68 1.08
C PRO A 27 -5.17 23.91 2.44
N GLY A 28 -4.81 24.99 3.14
CA GLY A 28 -5.40 25.35 4.43
C GLY A 28 -4.89 24.56 5.64
N LYS A 29 -4.03 23.55 5.46
CA LYS A 29 -3.41 22.82 6.57
C LYS A 29 -2.08 23.44 6.98
N ARG A 30 -1.87 23.56 8.30
CA ARG A 30 -0.63 24.10 8.89
C ARG A 30 0.54 23.12 8.85
N GLU A 31 0.26 21.83 8.80
CA GLU A 31 1.23 20.74 8.92
C GLU A 31 1.12 19.79 7.73
N SER A 32 2.19 19.01 7.48
CA SER A 32 2.23 17.98 6.42
C SER A 32 1.82 16.62 6.99
N ARG A 33 1.21 15.77 6.16
CA ARG A 33 1.00 14.35 6.50
C ARG A 33 2.25 13.53 6.19
N TYR A 34 2.40 12.39 6.84
CA TYR A 34 3.42 11.39 6.55
C TYR A 34 2.76 10.05 6.20
N MET A 35 3.39 9.27 5.33
CA MET A 35 2.94 7.93 4.94
C MET A 35 4.07 6.92 5.15
N HIS A 36 3.76 5.70 5.60
CA HIS A 36 4.76 4.65 5.76
C HIS A 36 5.12 3.99 4.42
N LEU A 37 6.35 3.46 4.32
CA LEU A 37 6.87 2.80 3.10
C LEU A 37 6.85 1.26 3.19
N PHE A 38 6.23 0.70 4.22
CA PHE A 38 6.11 -0.75 4.40
C PHE A 38 5.10 -1.44 3.47
N SER A 39 4.26 -0.69 2.74
CA SER A 39 3.26 -1.23 1.82
C SER A 39 3.55 -0.90 0.36
N GLY A 40 4.82 -0.67 0.03
CA GLY A 40 5.28 -0.34 -1.31
C GLY A 40 5.63 1.13 -1.48
N GLU A 41 5.93 1.50 -2.72
CA GLU A 41 6.32 2.85 -3.09
C GLU A 41 5.12 3.80 -3.10
N VAL A 42 5.34 5.02 -2.63
CA VAL A 42 4.34 6.08 -2.63
C VAL A 42 4.62 6.99 -3.81
N ASP A 43 3.75 6.98 -4.81
CA ASP A 43 3.81 7.95 -5.90
C ASP A 43 3.26 9.29 -5.43
N LEU A 44 4.18 10.21 -5.10
CA LEU A 44 3.84 11.55 -4.63
C LEU A 44 3.20 12.41 -5.73
N GLN A 45 3.41 12.08 -7.01
CA GLN A 45 2.86 12.85 -8.13
C GLN A 45 1.37 12.57 -8.31
N SER A 46 0.96 11.30 -8.24
CA SER A 46 -0.47 10.95 -8.24
C SER A 46 -1.19 11.47 -6.99
N LEU A 47 -0.57 11.41 -5.81
CA LEU A 47 -1.17 11.93 -4.58
C LEU A 47 -1.39 13.45 -4.57
N ALA A 48 -0.57 14.22 -5.28
CA ALA A 48 -0.78 15.67 -5.41
C ALA A 48 -1.99 16.01 -6.31
N ALA A 49 -2.41 15.09 -7.18
CA ALA A 49 -3.54 15.25 -8.08
C ALA A 49 -4.88 14.78 -7.48
N VAL A 50 -4.84 13.95 -6.43
CA VAL A 50 -6.01 13.26 -5.89
C VAL A 50 -6.61 14.04 -4.70
N GLN A 51 -7.77 14.65 -4.95
CA GLN A 51 -8.75 15.01 -3.90
C GLN A 51 -9.24 13.74 -3.18
N PRO A 52 -9.89 13.78 -2.00
CA PRO A 52 -10.05 12.60 -1.15
C PRO A 52 -10.93 11.51 -1.78
N GLU A 53 -10.31 10.59 -2.53
CA GLU A 53 -10.90 9.43 -3.19
C GLU A 53 -10.71 8.13 -2.36
N SER A 54 -10.58 8.26 -1.04
CA SER A 54 -10.36 7.12 -0.14
C SER A 54 -11.45 6.03 -0.25
N ALA A 55 -12.65 6.37 -0.74
CA ALA A 55 -13.74 5.42 -0.89
C ALA A 55 -13.74 4.68 -2.25
N LEU A 56 -13.17 5.27 -3.31
CA LEU A 56 -13.18 4.66 -4.66
C LEU A 56 -12.01 3.69 -4.83
N ILE A 57 -10.86 3.98 -4.21
CA ILE A 57 -9.69 3.08 -4.21
C ILE A 57 -10.00 1.77 -3.48
N ASP A 58 -10.84 1.82 -2.45
CA ASP A 58 -11.17 0.65 -1.62
C ASP A 58 -12.06 -0.36 -2.37
N ASP A 59 -12.92 0.12 -3.28
CA ASP A 59 -13.84 -0.73 -4.05
C ASP A 59 -13.13 -1.42 -5.24
N ASP A 60 -12.25 -0.70 -5.95
CA ASP A 60 -11.38 -1.30 -6.99
C ASP A 60 -10.46 -2.37 -6.37
N LEU A 61 -9.86 -2.04 -5.23
CA LEU A 61 -8.99 -2.97 -4.53
C LEU A 61 -9.76 -4.21 -4.07
N ARG A 62 -10.96 -4.04 -3.49
CA ARG A 62 -11.81 -5.18 -3.08
C ARG A 62 -12.17 -6.05 -4.28
N SER A 63 -12.61 -5.47 -5.39
CA SER A 63 -12.95 -6.22 -6.60
C SER A 63 -11.76 -7.03 -7.14
N ARG A 64 -10.57 -6.43 -7.16
CA ARG A 64 -9.34 -7.10 -7.60
C ARG A 64 -8.93 -8.23 -6.66
N VAL A 65 -9.07 -8.05 -5.35
CA VAL A 65 -8.78 -9.08 -4.36
C VAL A 65 -9.74 -10.27 -4.52
N GLU A 66 -11.05 -10.01 -4.66
CA GLU A 66 -12.04 -11.08 -4.88
C GLU A 66 -11.74 -11.89 -6.16
N ALA A 67 -11.34 -11.22 -7.25
CA ALA A 67 -10.95 -11.90 -8.49
C ALA A 67 -9.72 -12.79 -8.29
N LEU A 68 -8.67 -12.27 -7.64
CA LEU A 68 -7.45 -13.02 -7.37
C LEU A 68 -7.69 -14.20 -6.42
N GLU A 69 -8.54 -14.05 -5.41
CA GLU A 69 -8.91 -15.15 -4.52
C GLU A 69 -9.62 -16.28 -5.27
N GLY A 70 -10.50 -15.93 -6.22
CA GLY A 70 -11.13 -16.89 -7.13
C GLY A 70 -10.12 -17.65 -8.01
N GLU A 71 -9.19 -16.92 -8.65
CA GLU A 71 -8.13 -17.52 -9.46
C GLU A 71 -7.24 -18.46 -8.63
N VAL A 72 -6.87 -18.06 -7.41
CA VAL A 72 -6.07 -18.89 -6.51
C VAL A 72 -6.82 -20.16 -6.11
N ALA A 73 -8.14 -20.08 -5.86
CA ALA A 73 -8.94 -21.25 -5.56
C ALA A 73 -8.97 -22.24 -6.74
N GLU A 74 -9.16 -21.74 -7.96
CA GLU A 74 -9.13 -22.56 -9.17
C GLU A 74 -7.76 -23.21 -9.40
N LEU A 75 -6.68 -22.44 -9.26
CA LEU A 75 -5.32 -22.95 -9.40
C LEU A 75 -5.00 -24.03 -8.37
N LYS A 76 -5.45 -23.87 -7.12
CA LYS A 76 -5.30 -24.89 -6.07
C LYS A 76 -6.03 -26.19 -6.41
N GLN A 77 -7.26 -26.11 -6.92
CA GLN A 77 -8.02 -27.30 -7.36
C GLN A 77 -7.32 -28.04 -8.51
N ARG A 78 -6.80 -27.29 -9.49
CA ARG A 78 -6.03 -27.87 -10.61
C ARG A 78 -4.76 -28.55 -10.12
N LEU A 79 -4.04 -27.93 -9.16
CA LEU A 79 -2.85 -28.52 -8.55
C LEU A 79 -3.18 -29.80 -7.77
N GLU A 80 -4.26 -29.81 -6.98
CA GLU A 80 -4.69 -31.00 -6.25
C GLU A 80 -5.04 -32.16 -7.20
N SER A 81 -5.75 -31.87 -8.28
CA SER A 81 -6.04 -32.85 -9.33
C SER A 81 -4.76 -33.42 -9.98
N LEU A 82 -3.79 -32.56 -10.29
CA LEU A 82 -2.51 -32.98 -10.87
C LEU A 82 -1.68 -33.82 -9.89
N LEU A 83 -1.62 -33.42 -8.62
CA LEU A 83 -0.89 -34.17 -7.58
C LEU A 83 -1.54 -35.53 -7.33
N ALA A 84 -2.87 -35.62 -7.36
CA ALA A 84 -3.58 -36.90 -7.25
C ALA A 84 -3.25 -37.83 -8.42
N HIS A 85 -3.18 -37.33 -9.66
CA HIS A 85 -2.83 -38.12 -10.84
C HIS A 85 -1.36 -38.56 -10.90
N LEU A 86 -0.45 -37.84 -10.22
CA LEU A 86 0.97 -38.21 -10.16
C LEU A 86 1.30 -39.15 -8.99
N GLY A 87 0.36 -39.33 -8.06
CA GLY A 87 0.49 -40.23 -6.92
C GLY A 87 -0.07 -41.65 -7.13
N GLU A 88 -0.78 -41.89 -8.23
CA GLU A 88 -1.11 -43.22 -8.79
C GLU A 88 -0.03 -43.69 -9.77
#